data_AF-A0A3C0QGI4-F1
#
_entry.id   AF-A0A3C0QGI4-F1
#
_cell.length_a   1.000
_cell.length_b   1.000
_cell.length_c   1.000
_cell.angle_alpha   90.00
_cell.angle_beta   90.00
_cell.angle_gamma   90.00
#
_symmetry.space_group_name_H-M   'P 1'
#
loop_
_entity.id
_entity.type
_entity.pdbx_description
1 polymer ?
#
loop_
_entity_poly.entity_id
_entity_poly.type
_entity_poly.pdbx_seq_one_letter_code
_entity_poly.pdbx_strand_id
1 'polypeptide(L)'
;MDNKSKPIKFEDMGFSPKDKLKIPSRRELSSSPWSDDQMRAFIERQKHVPNILAAMGIRIIRTVSYSQLKEEWDQADIVSVSSEE
;
A
#
# COMPACT_ATOMS: atom_id res chain seq x y z
N MET A 1 23.58 9.58 -32.66
CA MET A 1 24.12 10.27 -31.47
C MET A 1 23.19 9.94 -30.32
N ASP A 2 23.58 8.96 -29.51
CA ASP A 2 22.76 8.37 -28.45
C ASP A 2 22.65 9.32 -27.25
N ASN A 3 21.55 10.07 -27.16
CA ASN A 3 21.21 10.83 -25.95
C ASN A 3 20.61 9.89 -24.89
N LYS A 4 21.41 8.92 -24.41
CA LYS A 4 21.07 8.20 -23.18
C LYS A 4 21.38 9.13 -22.01
N SER A 5 20.37 9.87 -21.55
CA SER A 5 20.43 10.62 -20.30
C SER A 5 20.90 9.67 -19.19
N LYS A 6 22.05 9.96 -18.58
CA LYS A 6 22.55 9.18 -17.45
C LYS A 6 21.47 9.17 -16.34
N PRO A 7 21.23 8.04 -15.68
CA PRO A 7 20.31 8.00 -14.54
C PRO A 7 20.76 9.02 -13.50
N ILE A 8 19.85 9.93 -13.11
CA ILE A 8 20.10 10.93 -12.07
C ILE A 8 20.41 10.16 -10.78
N LYS A 9 21.61 10.36 -10.24
CA LYS A 9 22.02 9.78 -8.96
C LYS A 9 21.55 10.67 -7.81
N PHE A 10 21.45 10.11 -6.62
CA PHE A 10 21.03 10.87 -5.44
C PHE A 10 21.96 12.04 -5.15
N GLU A 11 23.25 11.85 -5.41
CA GLU A 11 24.30 12.86 -5.24
C GLU A 11 24.14 14.05 -6.20
N ASP A 12 23.50 13.85 -7.35
CA ASP A 12 23.24 14.91 -8.34
C ASP A 12 22.15 15.88 -7.87
N MET A 13 21.37 15.51 -6.85
CA MET A 13 20.27 16.32 -6.31
C MET A 13 20.71 17.29 -5.21
N GLY A 14 22.00 17.34 -4.86
CA GLY A 14 22.55 18.32 -3.91
C GLY A 14 22.14 18.12 -2.45
N PHE A 15 21.56 16.95 -2.10
CA PHE A 15 21.16 16.62 -0.74
C PHE A 15 22.29 15.91 0.02
N SER A 16 22.49 16.26 1.30
CA SER A 16 23.42 15.53 2.17
C SER A 16 22.92 14.10 2.38
N PRO A 17 23.79 13.09 2.59
CA PRO A 17 23.35 11.75 3.00
C PRO A 17 22.51 11.73 4.28
N LYS A 18 22.62 12.76 5.13
CA LYS A 18 21.77 12.95 6.32
C LYS A 18 20.37 13.49 5.98
N ASP A 19 20.22 14.08 4.79
CA ASP A 19 18.97 14.53 4.17
C ASP A 19 18.40 13.47 3.22
N LYS A 20 19.02 12.27 3.11
CA LYS A 20 18.28 11.06 2.77
C LYS A 20 17.19 10.98 3.82
N LEU A 21 16.03 11.54 3.46
CA LEU A 21 14.76 11.41 4.14
C LEU A 21 14.84 10.12 4.97
N LYS A 22 14.60 10.11 6.29
CA LYS A 22 13.24 10.15 6.85
C LYS A 22 12.12 9.73 5.87
N ILE A 23 12.44 8.92 4.85
CA ILE A 23 11.53 7.95 4.30
C ILE A 23 11.09 7.22 5.55
N PRO A 24 9.79 7.16 5.87
CA PRO A 24 9.33 6.33 6.96
C PRO A 24 9.81 4.93 6.60
N SER A 25 10.97 4.52 7.15
CA SER A 25 11.41 3.14 7.13
C SER A 25 10.24 2.41 7.72
N ARG A 26 9.66 1.47 6.95
CA ARG A 26 8.54 0.60 7.31
C ARG A 26 8.37 0.63 8.82
N ARG A 27 7.46 1.48 9.34
CA ARG A 27 7.18 1.49 10.78
C ARG A 27 6.93 0.04 11.08
N GLU A 28 7.72 -0.55 11.96
CA GLU A 28 7.44 -1.90 12.45
C GLU A 28 5.94 -1.88 12.76
N LEU A 29 5.16 -2.62 11.97
CA LEU A 29 3.74 -2.75 12.24
C LEU A 29 3.70 -3.16 13.70
N SER A 30 3.00 -2.39 14.54
CA SER A 30 3.03 -2.64 15.97
C SER A 30 2.77 -4.12 16.18
N SER A 31 3.75 -4.84 16.72
CA SER A 31 3.61 -6.28 17.01
C SER A 31 2.53 -6.52 18.07
N SER A 32 2.15 -5.45 18.78
CA SER A 32 1.04 -5.40 19.71
C SER A 32 -0.30 -5.27 18.98
N PRO A 33 -1.33 -6.06 19.37
CA PRO A 33 -2.70 -5.82 18.90
C PRO A 33 -3.15 -4.42 19.32
N TRP A 34 -4.00 -3.80 18.49
CA TRP A 34 -4.57 -2.49 18.80
C TRP A 34 -5.47 -2.58 20.03
N SER A 35 -5.45 -1.54 20.86
CA SER A 35 -6.45 -1.40 21.92
C SER A 35 -7.84 -1.13 21.33
N ASP A 36 -8.89 -1.41 22.11
CA ASP A 36 -10.27 -1.17 21.69
C ASP A 36 -10.51 0.30 21.29
N ASP A 37 -9.91 1.25 22.01
CA ASP A 37 -10.03 2.67 21.70
C ASP A 37 -9.34 3.04 20.39
N GLN A 38 -8.17 2.45 20.11
CA GLN A 38 -7.47 2.61 18.84
C GLN A 38 -8.30 2.05 17.69
N MET A 39 -8.92 0.89 17.89
CA MET A 39 -9.80 0.26 16.92
C MET A 39 -11.03 1.14 16.64
N ARG A 40 -11.69 1.65 17.68
CA ARG A 40 -12.85 2.55 17.54
C ARG A 40 -12.50 3.83 16.79
N ALA A 41 -11.41 4.50 17.18
CA ALA A 41 -10.94 5.71 16.52
C ALA A 41 -10.58 5.47 15.05
N PHE A 42 -10.01 4.31 14.72
CA PHE A 42 -9.75 3.92 13.35
C PHE A 42 -11.06 3.73 12.55
N ILE A 43 -12.01 2.97 13.09
CA ILE A 43 -13.31 2.72 12.44
C ILE A 43 -14.05 4.03 12.17
N GLU A 44 -14.04 4.98 13.11
CA GLU A 44 -14.66 6.29 12.90
C GLU A 44 -14.00 7.06 11.75
N ARG A 45 -12.68 7.06 11.66
CA ARG A 45 -11.96 7.71 10.56
C ARG A 45 -12.26 7.06 9.21
N GLN A 46 -12.43 5.74 9.16
CA GLN A 46 -12.75 5.01 7.93
C GLN A 46 -14.09 5.45 7.31
N LYS A 47 -15.05 5.93 8.11
CA LYS A 47 -16.35 6.43 7.61
C LYS A 47 -16.21 7.60 6.62
N HIS A 48 -15.14 8.38 6.73
CA HIS A 48 -14.91 9.55 5.87
C HIS A 48 -14.13 9.24 4.60
N VAL A 49 -13.45 8.10 4.54
CA VAL A 49 -12.59 7.71 3.41
C VAL A 49 -13.35 7.67 2.08
N PRO A 50 -14.58 7.12 1.98
CA PRO A 50 -15.33 7.14 0.71
C PRO A 50 -15.55 8.55 0.17
N ASN A 51 -15.82 9.53 1.04
CA ASN A 51 -16.05 10.92 0.63
C ASN A 51 -14.78 11.58 0.09
N ILE A 52 -13.64 11.31 0.74
CA ILE A 52 -12.33 11.82 0.28
C ILE A 52 -11.99 11.22 -1.09
N LEU A 53 -12.18 9.90 -1.27
CA LEU A 53 -11.96 9.23 -2.56
C LEU A 53 -12.86 9.81 -3.66
N ALA A 54 -14.13 10.04 -3.36
CA ALA A 54 -15.07 10.67 -4.30
C ALA A 54 -14.64 12.09 -4.68
N ALA A 55 -14.18 12.90 -3.72
CA ALA A 55 -13.67 14.25 -3.98
C ALA A 55 -12.42 14.25 -4.88
N MET A 56 -11.61 13.19 -4.81
CA MET A 56 -10.47 12.96 -5.70
C MET A 56 -10.87 12.37 -7.07
N GLY A 57 -12.18 12.20 -7.33
CA GLY A 57 -12.69 11.60 -8.57
C GLY A 57 -12.56 10.07 -8.64
N ILE A 58 -12.15 9.43 -7.55
CA ILE A 58 -11.99 7.97 -7.47
C ILE A 58 -13.33 7.35 -7.11
N ARG A 59 -13.82 6.44 -7.96
CA ARG A 59 -15.08 5.71 -7.76
C ARG A 59 -14.79 4.29 -7.27
N ILE A 60 -15.37 3.92 -6.15
CA ILE A 60 -15.36 2.52 -5.67
C ILE A 60 -16.46 1.78 -6.44
N ILE A 61 -16.07 0.92 -7.39
CA ILE A 61 -17.01 0.25 -8.30
C ILE A 61 -17.64 -0.98 -7.64
N ARG A 62 -16.86 -1.70 -6.82
CA ARG A 62 -17.29 -2.88 -6.07
C ARG A 62 -16.57 -2.93 -4.73
N THR A 63 -17.28 -3.38 -3.70
CA THR A 63 -16.70 -3.76 -2.42
C THR A 63 -16.86 -5.26 -2.27
N VAL A 64 -15.74 -5.97 -2.15
CA VAL A 64 -15.71 -7.41 -1.82
C VAL A 64 -15.34 -7.57 -0.36
N SER A 65 -15.91 -8.57 0.32
CA SER A 65 -15.51 -8.85 1.70
C SER A 65 -14.09 -9.43 1.71
N TYR A 66 -13.37 -9.25 2.81
CA TYR A 66 -12.07 -9.87 2.98
C TYR A 66 -12.13 -11.41 2.87
N SER A 67 -13.22 -12.03 3.35
CA SER A 67 -13.42 -13.48 3.21
C SER A 67 -13.51 -13.94 1.76
N GLN A 68 -14.21 -13.19 0.91
CA GLN A 68 -14.30 -13.47 -0.53
C GLN A 68 -12.94 -13.32 -1.22
N LEU A 69 -12.20 -12.25 -0.90
CA LEU A 69 -10.85 -12.03 -1.43
C LEU A 69 -9.86 -13.12 -1.01
N LYS A 70 -9.95 -13.56 0.25
CA LYS A 70 -9.08 -14.62 0.76
C LYS A 70 -9.33 -15.94 0.04
N GLU A 71 -10.59 -16.29 -0.17
CA GLU A 71 -10.97 -17.49 -0.92
C GLU A 71 -10.49 -17.43 -2.38
N GLU A 72 -10.58 -16.27 -3.04
CA GLU A 72 -10.05 -16.08 -4.40
C GLU A 72 -8.53 -16.23 -4.47
N TRP A 73 -7.78 -15.72 -3.49
CA TRP A 73 -6.32 -15.90 -3.40
C TRP A 73 -5.93 -17.35 -3.14
N ASP A 74 -6.61 -18.01 -2.20
CA ASP A 74 -6.36 -19.42 -1.88
C ASP A 74 -6.63 -20.30 -3.12
N GLN A 75 -7.60 -19.95 -3.97
CA GLN A 75 -7.89 -20.64 -5.24
C GLN A 75 -6.88 -20.31 -6.35
N ALA A 76 -6.40 -19.07 -6.44
CA ALA A 76 -5.41 -18.66 -7.44
C ALA A 76 -4.05 -19.36 -7.24
N ASP A 77 -3.63 -19.56 -5.99
CA ASP A 77 -2.41 -20.31 -5.66
C ASP A 77 -2.51 -21.80 -6.03
N ILE A 78 -3.72 -22.38 -6.01
CA ILE A 78 -3.96 -23.78 -6.42
C ILE A 78 -3.90 -23.94 -7.94
N VAL A 79 -4.43 -22.96 -8.71
CA VAL A 79 -4.43 -23.01 -10.17
C VAL A 79 -3.03 -22.82 -10.77
N SER A 80 -2.17 -22.03 -10.13
CA SER A 80 -0.79 -21.84 -10.57
C SER A 80 0.10 -23.08 -10.42
N VAL A 81 -0.22 -24.00 -9.49
CA VAL A 81 0.55 -25.25 -9.28
C VAL A 81 0.08 -26.37 -10.22
N SER A 82 -1.16 -26.33 -10.72
CA SER A 82 -1.75 -27.39 -11.55
C SER A 82 -1.38 -27.32 -13.04
N SER A 83 -0.65 -26.30 -13.49
CA SER A 83 -0.31 -26.11 -14.92
C SER A 83 1.13 -26.54 -15.27
N GLU A 84 1.85 -27.19 -14.34
CA GLU A 84 3.23 -27.66 -14.51
C GLU A 84 3.39 -29.20 -14.56
N GLU A 85 2.33 -29.96 -14.86
CA GLU A 85 2.41 -31.41 -15.16
C GLU A 85 2.03 -31.75 -16.62
#